data_AF-A0A7V2UAS9-F1
#
_entry.id   AF-A0A7V2UAS9-F1
#
_cell.length_a   1.000
_cell.length_b   1.000
_cell.length_c   1.000
_cell.angle_alpha   90.00
_cell.angle_beta   90.00
_cell.angle_gamma   90.00
#
_symmetry.space_group_name_H-M   'P 1'
#
loop_
_entity.id
_entity.type
_entity.pdbx_description
1 polymer ?
#
loop_
_entity_poly.entity_id
_entity_poly.type
_entity_poly.pdbx_seq_one_letter_code
_entity_poly.pdbx_strand_id
1 'polypeptide(L)'
;MDFQLQELAKLLPRVDVAHPPARLDPVIWQAYVPKDNELTAARVALGRKLYFDTRLSADGTVACATCHDVTRGFTDQLKVSEGIKNQLGQRNAPTVLNTALLETVFLDGRSPTLDHQARQPIINPIEMGMPDGEAAVKAIAGDPEYQKAFQEAYGRPVNFEDIGRAIGAFERTLIFLDSPFRRFLEGDQSAISADAKAGWDLFNGKARCVTCHPMNLSNPLGTDNRFHNIGVSARHQDFEALAAKALKLLKDDPSEKKLDELALSTPMSELGRFMVTKNRADIGAFRTSILLNVGITPPYMHDGSLPTLWDVMDHYNKGGEPNPFLDGGMEPLALSEREIDQVVAFLFSLTDRRLALENQRQFVAQRAAAAKERKFRDQELATRRKLAFEDRIKAPKK
;
A
#
# COMPACT_ATOMS: atom_id res chain seq x y z
N MET A 1 -9.86 7.83 -19.26
CA MET A 1 -8.42 7.54 -19.18
C MET A 1 -7.56 8.76 -19.53
N ASP A 2 -7.91 9.54 -20.56
CA ASP A 2 -7.13 10.70 -21.02
C ASP A 2 -6.80 11.73 -19.92
N PHE A 3 -7.74 12.03 -19.02
CA PHE A 3 -7.49 12.95 -17.91
C PHE A 3 -6.37 12.44 -16.98
N GLN A 4 -6.38 11.16 -16.60
CA GLN A 4 -5.31 10.58 -15.80
C GLN A 4 -3.96 10.63 -16.53
N LEU A 5 -3.94 10.41 -17.85
CA LEU A 5 -2.72 10.50 -18.66
C LEU A 5 -2.16 11.94 -18.70
N GLN A 6 -3.03 12.95 -18.72
CA GLN A 6 -2.64 14.36 -18.64
C GLN A 6 -2.07 14.70 -17.25
N GLU A 7 -2.71 14.25 -16.17
CA GLU A 7 -2.17 14.44 -14.81
C GLU A 7 -0.84 13.70 -14.62
N LEU A 8 -0.71 12.48 -15.14
CA LEU A 8 0.55 11.74 -15.11
C LEU A 8 1.67 12.51 -15.82
N ALA A 9 1.39 13.13 -16.96
CA ALA A 9 2.36 13.93 -17.70
C ALA A 9 2.82 15.18 -16.91
N LYS A 10 1.98 15.73 -16.02
CA LYS A 10 2.37 16.82 -15.10
C LYS A 10 3.27 16.31 -13.97
N LEU A 11 3.00 15.11 -13.45
CA LEU A 11 3.78 14.50 -12.37
C LEU A 11 5.14 13.97 -12.84
N LEU A 12 5.21 13.50 -14.08
CA LEU A 12 6.39 12.94 -14.73
C LEU A 12 6.62 13.61 -16.10
N PRO A 13 6.97 14.91 -16.13
CA PRO A 13 7.17 15.64 -17.39
C PRO A 13 8.38 15.11 -18.18
N ARG A 14 9.30 14.44 -17.50
CA ARG A 14 10.42 13.70 -18.08
C ARG A 14 10.64 12.42 -17.29
N VAL A 15 10.63 11.29 -17.99
CA VAL A 15 11.08 10.01 -17.43
C VAL A 15 12.52 9.81 -17.89
N ASP A 16 13.45 9.94 -16.96
CA ASP A 16 14.86 9.60 -17.20
C ASP A 16 15.08 8.14 -16.82
N VAL A 17 15.25 7.29 -17.82
CA VAL A 17 15.56 5.86 -17.65
C VAL A 17 17.07 5.60 -17.62
N ALA A 18 17.89 6.60 -17.96
CA ALA A 18 19.34 6.48 -18.05
C ALA A 18 20.03 6.78 -16.71
N HIS A 19 19.37 7.52 -15.83
CA HIS A 19 19.88 7.87 -14.50
C HIS A 19 18.96 7.39 -13.39
N PRO A 20 19.50 7.09 -12.19
CA PRO A 20 18.66 6.80 -11.04
C PRO A 20 17.78 8.00 -10.67
N PRO A 21 16.60 7.76 -10.07
CA PRO A 21 15.78 8.82 -9.51
C PRO A 21 16.59 9.70 -8.55
N ALA A 22 16.31 11.00 -8.55
CA ALA A 22 16.96 11.93 -7.64
C ALA A 22 16.83 11.45 -6.18
N ARG A 23 17.89 11.62 -5.40
CA ARG A 23 18.00 11.21 -3.98
C ARG A 23 18.06 9.69 -3.72
N LEU A 24 18.24 8.88 -4.76
CA LEU A 24 18.66 7.48 -4.63
C LEU A 24 20.12 7.34 -5.07
N ASP A 25 20.87 6.57 -4.29
CA ASP A 25 22.22 6.18 -4.67
C ASP A 25 22.18 5.28 -5.92
N PRO A 26 23.05 5.49 -6.92
CA PRO A 26 23.04 4.69 -8.14
C PRO A 26 23.21 3.18 -7.93
N VAL A 27 24.04 2.77 -6.96
CA VAL A 27 24.28 1.35 -6.65
C VAL A 27 23.04 0.74 -6.01
N ILE A 28 22.41 1.47 -5.08
CA ILE A 28 21.14 1.05 -4.47
C ILE A 28 20.05 0.94 -5.53
N TRP A 29 19.90 1.94 -6.41
CA TRP A 29 18.90 1.90 -7.47
C TRP A 29 19.10 0.71 -8.41
N GLN A 30 20.34 0.41 -8.79
CA GLN A 30 20.64 -0.75 -9.63
C GLN A 30 20.22 -2.08 -8.99
N ALA A 31 20.21 -2.18 -7.65
CA ALA A 31 19.72 -3.37 -6.95
C ALA A 31 18.19 -3.56 -7.05
N TYR A 32 17.43 -2.47 -7.23
CA TYR A 32 15.96 -2.51 -7.40
C TYR A 32 15.51 -2.73 -8.85
N VAL A 33 16.43 -2.63 -9.81
CA VAL A 33 16.16 -2.88 -11.24
C VAL A 33 16.61 -4.31 -11.59
N PRO A 34 15.70 -5.22 -11.96
CA PRO A 34 16.09 -6.59 -12.33
C PRO A 34 16.99 -6.59 -13.56
N LYS A 35 18.09 -7.36 -13.50
CA LYS A 35 19.04 -7.47 -14.61
C LYS A 35 18.41 -8.04 -15.88
N ASP A 36 17.42 -8.91 -15.74
CA ASP A 36 16.68 -9.50 -16.86
C ASP A 36 15.49 -8.64 -17.31
N ASN A 37 15.24 -7.50 -16.66
CA ASN A 37 14.22 -6.52 -17.02
C ASN A 37 14.69 -5.07 -16.75
N GLU A 38 15.85 -4.71 -17.31
CA GLU A 38 16.40 -3.36 -17.24
C GLU A 38 15.40 -2.28 -17.72
N LEU A 39 15.43 -1.10 -17.12
CA LEU A 39 14.60 0.01 -17.59
C LEU A 39 15.10 0.53 -18.94
N THR A 40 14.24 0.47 -19.95
CA THR A 40 14.44 1.16 -21.23
C THR A 40 13.23 2.02 -21.54
N ALA A 41 13.42 3.06 -22.38
CA ALA A 41 12.33 3.92 -22.78
C ALA A 41 11.21 3.14 -23.49
N ALA A 42 11.56 2.11 -24.27
CA ALA A 42 10.60 1.23 -24.95
C ALA A 42 9.79 0.39 -23.95
N ARG A 43 10.44 -0.22 -22.95
CA ARG A 43 9.75 -1.01 -21.90
C ARG A 43 8.82 -0.16 -21.06
N VAL A 44 9.28 1.03 -20.65
CA VAL A 44 8.46 1.99 -19.89
C VAL A 44 7.26 2.46 -20.72
N ALA A 45 7.45 2.80 -22.00
CA ALA A 45 6.37 3.24 -22.86
C ALA A 45 5.31 2.13 -23.07
N LEU A 46 5.76 0.89 -23.31
CA LEU A 46 4.87 -0.26 -23.40
C LEU A 46 4.11 -0.49 -22.08
N GLY A 47 4.81 -0.46 -20.94
CA GLY A 47 4.22 -0.59 -19.62
C GLY A 47 3.16 0.44 -19.33
N ARG A 48 3.46 1.71 -19.66
CA ARG A 48 2.51 2.80 -19.54
C ARG A 48 1.28 2.53 -20.40
N LYS A 49 1.44 2.09 -21.66
CA LYS A 49 0.30 1.77 -22.52
C LYS A 49 -0.58 0.69 -21.88
N LEU A 50 0.01 -0.39 -21.37
CA LEU A 50 -0.69 -1.51 -20.73
C LEU A 50 -1.40 -1.11 -19.43
N TYR A 51 -0.79 -0.27 -18.59
CA TYR A 51 -1.34 0.18 -17.30
C TYR A 51 -2.72 0.85 -17.44
N PHE A 52 -2.95 1.52 -18.57
CA PHE A 52 -4.18 2.26 -18.86
C PHE A 52 -5.11 1.52 -19.85
N ASP A 53 -4.80 0.29 -20.27
CA ASP A 53 -5.56 -0.44 -21.30
C ASP A 53 -6.58 -1.40 -20.70
N THR A 54 -7.87 -1.10 -20.88
CA THR A 54 -8.94 -1.94 -20.33
C THR A 54 -9.12 -3.27 -21.07
N ARG A 55 -8.52 -3.44 -22.25
CA ARG A 55 -8.59 -4.72 -23.01
C ARG A 55 -7.95 -5.88 -22.27
N LEU A 56 -7.14 -5.62 -21.24
CA LEU A 56 -6.58 -6.65 -20.37
C LEU A 56 -7.59 -7.17 -19.32
N SER A 57 -8.77 -6.57 -19.20
CA SER A 57 -9.88 -7.12 -18.41
C SER A 57 -10.86 -7.91 -19.28
N ALA A 58 -11.46 -8.96 -18.72
CA ALA A 58 -12.29 -9.89 -19.46
C ALA A 58 -13.57 -9.27 -20.07
N ASP A 59 -14.07 -8.17 -19.50
CA ASP A 59 -15.22 -7.42 -20.01
C ASP A 59 -14.85 -6.05 -20.60
N GLY A 60 -13.56 -5.71 -20.67
CA GLY A 60 -13.08 -4.45 -21.22
C GLY A 60 -13.33 -3.21 -20.35
N THR A 61 -13.70 -3.38 -19.08
CA THR A 61 -14.09 -2.27 -18.18
C THR A 61 -13.00 -1.82 -17.19
N VAL A 62 -12.02 -2.68 -16.87
CA VAL A 62 -11.02 -2.44 -15.82
C VAL A 62 -9.60 -2.38 -16.40
N ALA A 63 -8.80 -1.43 -15.94
CA ALA A 63 -7.35 -1.37 -16.14
C ALA A 63 -6.65 -1.16 -14.79
N CYS A 64 -5.32 -1.22 -14.74
CA CYS A 64 -4.56 -0.91 -13.51
C CYS A 64 -4.94 0.50 -12.99
N ALA A 65 -5.05 1.46 -13.91
CA ALA A 65 -5.47 2.84 -13.65
C ALA A 65 -6.91 3.03 -13.12
N THR A 66 -7.75 1.98 -13.16
CA THR A 66 -9.10 2.03 -12.57
C THR A 66 -9.01 2.00 -11.04
N CYS A 67 -8.21 1.11 -10.47
CA CYS A 67 -8.02 0.97 -9.02
C CYS A 67 -6.84 1.80 -8.51
N HIS A 68 -5.86 2.10 -9.36
CA HIS A 68 -4.68 2.89 -9.03
C HIS A 68 -4.69 4.21 -9.82
N ASP A 69 -5.68 5.05 -9.53
CA ASP A 69 -5.97 6.29 -10.25
C ASP A 69 -4.93 7.37 -9.93
N VAL A 70 -4.29 7.89 -10.98
CA VAL A 70 -3.25 8.93 -10.90
C VAL A 70 -3.71 10.16 -10.11
N THR A 71 -4.98 10.53 -10.22
CA THR A 71 -5.58 11.73 -9.62
C THR A 71 -5.86 11.56 -8.12
N ARG A 72 -5.71 10.34 -7.61
CA ARG A 72 -6.03 9.94 -6.23
C ARG A 72 -4.83 9.30 -5.53
N GLY A 73 -3.64 9.81 -5.82
CA GLY A 73 -2.40 9.27 -5.24
C GLY A 73 -2.10 7.83 -5.67
N PHE A 74 -2.56 7.44 -6.88
CA PHE A 74 -2.44 6.08 -7.41
C PHE A 74 -3.17 5.03 -6.55
N THR A 75 -4.32 5.43 -6.02
CA THR A 75 -5.32 4.58 -5.34
C THR A 75 -6.70 4.87 -5.92
N ASP A 76 -7.74 4.19 -5.47
CA ASP A 76 -9.13 4.51 -5.82
C ASP A 76 -9.82 5.38 -4.76
N GLN A 77 -9.19 5.57 -3.59
CA GLN A 77 -9.75 6.19 -2.39
C GLN A 77 -11.06 5.53 -1.91
N LEU A 78 -11.21 4.22 -2.14
CA LEU A 78 -12.33 3.40 -1.66
C LEU A 78 -11.90 2.51 -0.49
N LYS A 79 -12.87 2.07 0.31
CA LYS A 79 -12.62 1.09 1.38
C LYS A 79 -12.02 -0.21 0.80
N VAL A 80 -12.67 -0.73 -0.23
CA VAL A 80 -12.22 -1.87 -1.04
C VAL A 80 -12.52 -1.56 -2.49
N SER A 81 -11.69 -2.08 -3.39
CA SER A 81 -11.81 -1.80 -4.82
C SER A 81 -12.96 -2.56 -5.46
N GLU A 82 -13.52 -1.94 -6.48
CA GLU A 82 -14.50 -2.52 -7.39
C GLU A 82 -13.81 -2.94 -8.68
N GLY A 83 -13.85 -4.24 -9.00
CA GLY A 83 -13.32 -4.78 -10.25
C GLY A 83 -14.42 -5.16 -11.24
N ILE A 84 -14.16 -6.15 -12.10
CA ILE A 84 -15.08 -6.53 -13.18
C ILE A 84 -16.47 -6.89 -12.64
N LYS A 85 -17.51 -6.50 -13.39
CA LYS A 85 -18.92 -6.71 -13.03
C LYS A 85 -19.28 -6.16 -11.63
N ASN A 86 -18.63 -5.09 -11.22
CA ASN A 86 -18.82 -4.40 -9.94
C ASN A 86 -18.55 -5.29 -8.71
N GLN A 87 -17.68 -6.31 -8.86
CA GLN A 87 -17.33 -7.19 -7.75
C GLN A 87 -16.39 -6.46 -6.79
N LEU A 88 -16.65 -6.59 -5.49
CA LEU A 88 -15.84 -5.96 -4.45
C LEU A 88 -14.82 -6.95 -3.89
N GLY A 89 -13.58 -6.46 -3.73
CA GLY A 89 -12.54 -7.15 -2.97
C GLY A 89 -12.75 -7.07 -1.46
N GLN A 90 -11.82 -7.68 -0.74
CA GLN A 90 -11.75 -7.64 0.73
C GLN A 90 -10.63 -6.73 1.25
N ARG A 91 -9.79 -6.18 0.34
CA ARG A 91 -8.67 -5.30 0.70
C ARG A 91 -8.77 -3.95 0.02
N ASN A 92 -8.25 -2.93 0.72
CA ASN A 92 -7.97 -1.63 0.14
C ASN A 92 -6.85 -1.75 -0.90
N ALA A 93 -6.95 -1.03 -2.01
CA ALA A 93 -5.89 -0.94 -3.01
C ALA A 93 -4.79 0.03 -2.52
N PRO A 94 -3.58 -0.46 -2.20
CA PRO A 94 -2.48 0.41 -1.80
C PRO A 94 -2.00 1.24 -3.00
N THR A 95 -1.30 2.34 -2.73
CA THR A 95 -0.67 3.14 -3.79
C THR A 95 0.39 2.34 -4.56
N VAL A 96 0.55 2.60 -5.86
CA VAL A 96 1.71 2.09 -6.63
C VAL A 96 2.95 2.99 -6.51
N LEU A 97 2.83 4.18 -5.90
CA LEU A 97 3.96 5.08 -5.69
C LEU A 97 5.02 4.43 -4.79
N ASN A 98 6.28 4.47 -5.23
CA ASN A 98 7.43 3.89 -4.54
C ASN A 98 7.39 2.36 -4.33
N THR A 99 6.40 1.65 -4.90
CA THR A 99 6.24 0.19 -4.66
C THR A 99 7.40 -0.63 -5.21
N ALA A 100 8.11 -0.11 -6.21
CA ALA A 100 9.36 -0.70 -6.72
C ALA A 100 10.48 -0.82 -5.68
N LEU A 101 10.39 -0.11 -4.56
CA LEU A 101 11.42 -0.10 -3.50
C LEU A 101 11.11 -1.10 -2.36
N LEU A 102 10.03 -1.87 -2.47
CA LEU A 102 9.63 -2.88 -1.50
C LEU A 102 10.31 -4.23 -1.76
N GLU A 103 10.54 -4.99 -0.69
CA GLU A 103 11.15 -6.33 -0.79
C GLU A 103 10.20 -7.39 -1.37
N THR A 104 8.91 -7.28 -1.03
CA THR A 104 7.82 -8.11 -1.57
C THR A 104 6.63 -7.20 -1.80
N VAL A 105 5.69 -7.62 -2.66
CA VAL A 105 4.49 -6.82 -2.99
C VAL A 105 3.19 -7.60 -2.69
N PHE A 106 2.08 -6.87 -2.72
CA PHE A 106 0.86 -7.11 -1.92
C PHE A 106 1.04 -6.92 -0.41
N LEU A 107 -0.09 -6.70 0.28
CA LEU A 107 -0.12 -6.46 1.72
C LEU A 107 0.30 -7.68 2.55
N ASP A 108 0.14 -8.90 2.02
CA ASP A 108 0.63 -10.16 2.63
C ASP A 108 1.98 -10.61 2.05
N GLY A 109 2.57 -9.83 1.14
CA GLY A 109 3.88 -10.11 0.55
C GLY A 109 3.93 -11.40 -0.26
N ARG A 110 2.78 -11.85 -0.82
CA ARG A 110 2.71 -13.11 -1.58
C ARG A 110 3.45 -13.07 -2.91
N SER A 111 3.71 -11.87 -3.45
CA SER A 111 4.45 -11.73 -4.70
C SER A 111 5.89 -11.29 -4.44
N PRO A 112 6.90 -11.99 -4.99
CA PRO A 112 8.31 -11.67 -4.76
C PRO A 112 8.77 -10.43 -5.51
N THR A 113 8.10 -10.07 -6.62
CA THR A 113 8.50 -8.92 -7.44
C THR A 113 7.29 -8.16 -7.97
N LEU A 114 7.53 -6.91 -8.41
CA LEU A 114 6.55 -6.07 -9.08
C LEU A 114 6.09 -6.67 -10.42
N ASP A 115 7.03 -7.15 -11.23
CA ASP A 115 6.75 -7.77 -12.53
C ASP A 115 5.87 -9.02 -12.40
N HIS A 116 6.11 -9.77 -11.32
CA HIS A 116 5.29 -10.93 -10.97
C HIS A 116 3.88 -10.51 -10.56
N GLN A 117 3.76 -9.47 -9.74
CA GLN A 117 2.48 -8.99 -9.24
C GLN A 117 1.61 -8.38 -10.33
N ALA A 118 2.18 -7.61 -11.26
CA ALA A 118 1.44 -6.93 -12.32
C ALA A 118 0.62 -7.89 -13.21
N ARG A 119 0.93 -9.18 -13.22
CA ARG A 119 0.18 -10.22 -13.93
C ARG A 119 -1.00 -10.78 -13.16
N GLN A 120 -0.96 -10.73 -11.83
CA GLN A 120 -1.96 -11.39 -10.99
C GLN A 120 -3.35 -10.74 -11.09
N PRO A 121 -3.49 -9.39 -11.03
CA PRO A 121 -4.80 -8.77 -11.17
C PRO A 121 -5.48 -9.03 -12.50
N ILE A 122 -4.70 -9.22 -13.57
CA ILE A 122 -5.20 -9.54 -14.91
C ILE A 122 -6.06 -10.81 -14.86
N ILE A 123 -5.63 -11.84 -14.11
CA ILE A 123 -6.28 -13.15 -14.06
C ILE A 123 -7.11 -13.39 -12.80
N ASN A 124 -7.11 -12.44 -11.85
CA ASN A 124 -7.94 -12.55 -10.66
C ASN A 124 -9.42 -12.33 -11.03
N PRO A 125 -10.34 -13.25 -10.65
CA PRO A 125 -11.73 -13.24 -11.11
C PRO A 125 -12.58 -12.06 -10.60
N ILE A 126 -12.14 -11.34 -9.56
CA ILE A 126 -12.84 -10.17 -9.03
C ILE A 126 -12.16 -8.85 -9.36
N GLU A 127 -10.93 -8.88 -9.89
CA GLU A 127 -10.20 -7.68 -10.33
C GLU A 127 -10.40 -7.45 -11.84
N MET A 128 -9.54 -8.00 -12.71
CA MET A 128 -9.66 -7.85 -14.18
C MET A 128 -10.22 -9.10 -14.87
N GLY A 129 -10.14 -10.27 -14.22
CA GLY A 129 -10.94 -11.45 -14.52
C GLY A 129 -10.65 -12.21 -15.81
N MET A 130 -9.48 -12.05 -16.44
CA MET A 130 -9.08 -12.94 -17.53
C MET A 130 -9.00 -14.39 -17.04
N PRO A 131 -9.46 -15.38 -17.83
CA PRO A 131 -9.40 -16.79 -17.42
C PRO A 131 -7.98 -17.28 -17.08
N ASP A 132 -7.01 -16.83 -17.88
CA ASP A 132 -5.58 -17.14 -17.80
C ASP A 132 -4.76 -16.10 -18.60
N GLY A 133 -3.43 -16.29 -18.61
CA GLY A 133 -2.52 -15.42 -19.34
C GLY A 133 -2.62 -15.54 -20.87
N GLU A 134 -3.06 -16.66 -21.41
CA GLU A 134 -3.23 -16.84 -22.86
C GLU A 134 -4.38 -15.98 -23.38
N ALA A 135 -5.49 -15.92 -22.63
CA ALA A 135 -6.62 -15.04 -22.90
C ALA A 135 -6.20 -13.57 -22.88
N ALA A 136 -5.39 -13.17 -21.89
CA ALA A 136 -4.85 -11.81 -21.79
C ALA A 136 -3.96 -11.45 -22.99
N VAL A 137 -3.08 -12.37 -23.42
CA VAL A 137 -2.25 -12.18 -24.62
C VAL A 137 -3.12 -12.06 -25.86
N LYS A 138 -4.09 -12.96 -26.04
CA LYS A 138 -4.99 -12.96 -27.20
C LYS A 138 -5.78 -11.65 -27.34
N ALA A 139 -6.12 -11.00 -26.23
CA ALA A 139 -6.86 -9.74 -26.23
C ALA A 139 -6.11 -8.59 -26.93
N ILE A 140 -4.78 -8.63 -26.96
CA ILE A 140 -3.94 -7.55 -27.51
C ILE A 140 -2.99 -8.01 -28.63
N ALA A 141 -2.75 -9.31 -28.82
CA ALA A 141 -1.79 -9.84 -29.79
C ALA A 141 -2.13 -9.52 -31.25
N GLY A 142 -3.39 -9.23 -31.56
CA GLY A 142 -3.84 -8.82 -32.90
C GLY A 142 -3.60 -7.35 -33.23
N ASP A 143 -3.21 -6.52 -32.25
CA ASP A 143 -2.97 -5.08 -32.43
C ASP A 143 -1.54 -4.83 -32.98
N PRO A 144 -1.40 -4.27 -34.20
CA PRO A 144 -0.08 -4.02 -34.79
C PRO A 144 0.81 -3.10 -33.96
N GLU A 145 0.24 -2.18 -33.19
CA GLU A 145 1.02 -1.31 -32.32
C GLU A 145 1.61 -2.08 -31.13
N TYR A 146 0.89 -3.06 -30.58
CA TYR A 146 1.44 -3.91 -29.54
C TYR A 146 2.50 -4.85 -30.09
N GLN A 147 2.28 -5.45 -31.27
CA GLN A 147 3.31 -6.28 -31.91
C GLN A 147 4.62 -5.51 -32.08
N LYS A 148 4.54 -4.27 -32.60
CA LYS A 148 5.69 -3.39 -32.73
C LYS A 148 6.32 -3.05 -31.38
N ALA A 149 5.52 -2.63 -30.40
CA ALA A 149 6.02 -2.22 -29.08
C ALA A 149 6.70 -3.36 -28.31
N PHE A 150 6.18 -4.60 -28.38
CA PHE A 150 6.83 -5.77 -27.77
C PHE A 150 8.13 -6.14 -28.51
N GLN A 151 8.14 -6.07 -29.84
CA GLN A 151 9.35 -6.30 -30.61
C GLN A 151 10.44 -5.26 -30.28
N GLU A 152 10.07 -3.99 -30.13
CA GLU A 152 11.01 -2.92 -29.74
C GLU A 152 11.50 -3.05 -28.29
N ALA A 153 10.63 -3.43 -27.35
CA ALA A 153 10.96 -3.50 -25.92
C ALA A 153 11.71 -4.77 -25.51
N TYR A 154 11.40 -5.91 -26.15
CA TYR A 154 11.87 -7.24 -25.74
C TYR A 154 12.40 -8.11 -26.89
N GLY A 155 12.25 -7.68 -28.14
CA GLY A 155 12.74 -8.44 -29.29
C GLY A 155 11.92 -9.69 -29.62
N ARG A 156 10.72 -9.84 -29.04
CA ARG A 156 9.87 -11.04 -29.17
C ARG A 156 8.38 -10.68 -29.22
N PRO A 157 7.52 -11.60 -29.69
CA PRO A 157 6.07 -11.38 -29.74
C PRO A 157 5.43 -11.15 -28.37
N VAL A 158 4.21 -10.62 -28.38
CA VAL A 158 3.37 -10.44 -27.19
C VAL A 158 3.27 -11.74 -26.39
N ASN A 159 3.60 -11.67 -25.10
CA ASN A 159 3.50 -12.80 -24.18
C ASN A 159 3.18 -12.30 -22.77
N PHE A 160 2.65 -13.20 -21.93
CA PHE A 160 2.11 -12.82 -20.64
C PHE A 160 3.18 -12.40 -19.63
N GLU A 161 4.39 -12.96 -19.73
CA GLU A 161 5.51 -12.56 -18.88
C GLU A 161 5.93 -11.12 -19.14
N ASP A 162 6.07 -10.74 -20.42
CA ASP A 162 6.46 -9.39 -20.81
C ASP A 162 5.37 -8.34 -20.57
N ILE A 163 4.09 -8.72 -20.51
CA ILE A 163 3.02 -7.83 -20.04
C ILE A 163 3.34 -7.38 -18.60
N GLY A 164 3.63 -8.33 -17.71
CA GLY A 164 4.01 -8.04 -16.33
C GLY A 164 5.30 -7.23 -16.21
N ARG A 165 6.34 -7.66 -16.93
CA ARG A 165 7.65 -6.98 -16.96
C ARG A 165 7.52 -5.53 -17.46
N ALA A 166 6.69 -5.28 -18.47
CA ALA A 166 6.49 -3.94 -19.00
C ALA A 166 5.76 -3.04 -18.00
N ILE A 167 4.63 -3.51 -17.44
CA ILE A 167 3.88 -2.75 -16.42
C ILE A 167 4.81 -2.42 -15.23
N GLY A 168 5.55 -3.41 -14.72
CA GLY A 168 6.52 -3.17 -13.66
C GLY A 168 7.64 -2.19 -14.08
N ALA A 169 8.09 -2.19 -15.34
CA ALA A 169 9.06 -1.20 -15.81
C ALA A 169 8.49 0.23 -15.77
N PHE A 170 7.21 0.42 -16.12
CA PHE A 170 6.53 1.71 -15.95
C PHE A 170 6.38 2.09 -14.47
N GLU A 171 5.94 1.17 -13.62
CA GLU A 171 5.75 1.46 -12.18
C GLU A 171 7.08 1.79 -11.47
N ARG A 172 8.21 1.25 -11.92
CA ARG A 172 9.56 1.66 -11.46
C ARG A 172 9.90 3.13 -11.75
N THR A 173 9.13 3.81 -12.61
CA THR A 173 9.29 5.26 -12.83
C THR A 173 8.50 6.10 -11.82
N LEU A 174 7.61 5.48 -11.04
CA LEU A 174 6.75 6.13 -10.07
C LEU A 174 7.46 6.32 -8.71
N ILE A 175 8.64 6.93 -8.75
CA ILE A 175 9.46 7.21 -7.57
C ILE A 175 9.23 8.65 -7.08
N PHE A 176 8.70 8.77 -5.86
CA PHE A 176 8.22 9.98 -5.21
C PHE A 176 8.86 10.13 -3.82
N LEU A 177 10.06 10.73 -3.81
CA LEU A 177 10.92 10.90 -2.62
C LEU A 177 11.19 12.37 -2.29
N ASP A 178 10.57 13.34 -2.99
CA ASP A 178 10.79 14.78 -2.75
C ASP A 178 9.73 15.36 -1.81
N SER A 179 9.72 14.93 -0.55
CA SER A 179 8.80 15.45 0.47
C SER A 179 9.41 16.59 1.30
N PRO A 180 8.57 17.46 1.91
CA PRO A 180 9.01 18.42 2.91
C PRO A 180 9.85 17.78 4.04
N PHE A 181 9.45 16.61 4.54
CA PHE A 181 10.21 15.90 5.56
C PHE A 181 11.58 15.41 5.07
N ARG A 182 11.68 14.93 3.82
CA ARG A 182 12.98 14.55 3.24
C ARG A 182 13.95 15.72 3.25
N ARG A 183 13.49 16.92 2.89
CA ARG A 183 14.30 18.15 2.91
C ARG A 183 14.71 18.55 4.33
N PHE A 184 13.82 18.35 5.31
CA PHE A 184 14.15 18.54 6.72
C PHE A 184 15.28 17.60 7.18
N LEU A 185 15.24 16.32 6.80
CA LEU A 185 16.33 15.37 7.06
C LEU A 185 17.64 15.76 6.35
N GLU A 186 17.55 16.44 5.20
CA GLU A 186 18.68 16.99 4.44
C GLU A 186 19.20 18.33 5.00
N GLY A 187 18.63 18.83 6.10
CA GLY A 187 19.10 20.01 6.83
C GLY A 187 18.26 21.27 6.66
N ASP A 188 17.24 21.28 5.79
CA ASP A 188 16.32 22.41 5.63
C ASP A 188 15.34 22.46 6.82
N GLN A 189 15.76 23.11 7.91
CA GLN A 189 14.97 23.25 9.13
C GLN A 189 13.64 23.98 8.90
N SER A 190 13.46 24.69 7.79
CA SER A 190 12.22 25.40 7.47
C SER A 190 11.23 24.56 6.66
N ALA A 191 11.65 23.38 6.18
CA ALA A 191 10.84 22.57 5.27
C ALA A 191 9.56 22.02 5.90
N ILE A 192 9.52 21.85 7.23
CA ILE A 192 8.34 21.37 7.96
C ILE A 192 7.95 22.31 9.10
N SER A 193 6.66 22.31 9.46
CA SER A 193 6.12 23.14 10.53
C SER A 193 6.62 22.73 11.92
N ALA A 194 6.46 23.61 12.91
CA ALA A 194 6.76 23.27 14.31
C ALA A 194 5.93 22.08 14.81
N ASP A 195 4.68 21.94 14.36
CA ASP A 195 3.83 20.81 14.71
C ASP A 195 4.33 19.50 14.10
N ALA A 196 4.79 19.52 12.85
CA ALA A 196 5.38 18.35 12.21
C ALA A 196 6.71 17.96 12.89
N LYS A 197 7.52 18.91 13.38
CA LYS A 197 8.72 18.61 14.18
C LYS A 197 8.37 17.93 15.50
N ALA A 198 7.41 18.49 16.24
CA ALA A 198 6.92 17.85 17.47
C ALA A 198 6.31 16.47 17.20
N GLY A 199 5.61 16.31 16.08
CA GLY A 199 5.09 15.04 15.60
C GLY A 199 6.18 14.01 15.32
N TRP A 200 7.29 14.44 14.72
CA TRP A 200 8.47 13.60 14.51
C TRP A 200 9.11 13.15 15.83
N ASP A 201 9.23 14.04 16.83
CA ASP A 201 9.74 13.68 18.15
C ASP A 201 8.83 12.65 18.84
N LEU A 202 7.51 12.84 18.75
CA LEU A 202 6.51 11.89 19.26
C LEU A 202 6.60 10.54 18.55
N PHE A 203 6.71 10.55 17.21
CA PHE A 203 6.80 9.36 16.36
C PHE A 203 7.98 8.46 16.76
N ASN A 204 9.13 9.05 17.08
CA ASN A 204 10.32 8.31 17.54
C ASN A 204 10.31 7.98 19.03
N GLY A 205 9.66 8.82 19.84
CA GLY A 205 9.60 8.66 21.29
C GLY A 205 8.29 8.02 21.73
N LYS A 206 7.40 8.85 22.28
CA LYS A 206 6.19 8.42 22.99
C LYS A 206 5.26 7.52 22.17
N ALA A 207 5.10 7.79 20.87
CA ALA A 207 4.23 7.03 19.98
C ALA A 207 4.87 5.74 19.46
N ARG A 208 6.20 5.60 19.57
CA ARG A 208 6.99 4.39 19.25
C ARG A 208 6.85 3.87 17.81
N CYS A 209 6.29 4.65 16.91
CA CYS A 209 6.00 4.26 15.52
C CYS A 209 7.26 3.85 14.74
N VAL A 210 8.41 4.47 15.07
CA VAL A 210 9.72 4.16 14.47
C VAL A 210 10.13 2.69 14.57
N THR A 211 9.55 1.92 15.51
CA THR A 211 9.87 0.50 15.71
C THR A 211 9.58 -0.35 14.46
N CYS A 212 8.45 -0.10 13.80
CA CYS A 212 8.09 -0.76 12.54
C CYS A 212 8.30 0.16 11.33
N HIS A 213 8.20 1.47 11.54
CA HIS A 213 8.35 2.49 10.49
C HIS A 213 9.66 3.29 10.65
N PRO A 214 10.85 2.65 10.58
CA PRO A 214 12.11 3.36 10.71
C PRO A 214 12.27 4.33 9.53
N MET A 215 12.49 5.60 9.85
CA MET A 215 12.68 6.66 8.85
C MET A 215 14.01 7.35 9.07
N ASN A 216 14.86 7.34 8.04
CA ASN A 216 16.10 8.10 7.98
C ASN A 216 16.52 8.24 6.50
N LEU A 217 17.65 8.91 6.23
CA LEU A 217 18.11 9.11 4.84
C LEU A 217 18.40 7.80 4.08
N SER A 218 18.78 6.74 4.80
CA SER A 218 19.07 5.41 4.23
C SER A 218 17.82 4.52 4.12
N ASN A 219 16.79 4.76 4.93
CA ASN A 219 15.46 4.15 4.80
C ASN A 219 14.40 5.25 4.63
N PRO A 220 14.23 5.76 3.39
CA PRO A 220 13.28 6.84 3.14
C PRO A 220 11.82 6.37 3.12
N LEU A 221 11.56 5.05 3.03
CA LEU A 221 10.22 4.50 2.85
C LEU A 221 9.37 4.52 4.12
N GLY A 222 10.01 4.50 5.29
CA GLY A 222 9.32 4.39 6.56
C GLY A 222 8.65 3.03 6.74
N THR A 223 9.32 1.96 6.34
CA THR A 223 8.88 0.58 6.56
C THR A 223 10.09 -0.29 6.86
N ASP A 224 9.91 -1.29 7.71
CA ASP A 224 10.88 -2.35 7.97
C ASP A 224 10.70 -3.56 7.05
N ASN A 225 9.73 -3.51 6.11
CA ASN A 225 9.32 -4.62 5.24
C ASN A 225 8.85 -5.89 5.97
N ARG A 226 8.64 -5.83 7.29
CA ARG A 226 8.18 -6.97 8.09
C ARG A 226 6.66 -7.02 8.16
N PHE A 227 6.14 -8.10 8.72
CA PHE A 227 4.72 -8.37 8.83
C PHE A 227 4.30 -8.33 10.29
N HIS A 228 3.28 -7.51 10.60
CA HIS A 228 2.82 -7.31 11.97
C HIS A 228 1.30 -7.43 12.03
N ASN A 229 0.81 -8.09 13.08
CA ASN A 229 -0.61 -8.06 13.43
C ASN A 229 -0.81 -6.89 14.39
N ILE A 230 -1.44 -5.82 13.90
CA ILE A 230 -1.76 -4.63 14.70
C ILE A 230 -3.20 -4.64 15.21
N GLY A 231 -3.90 -5.78 15.10
CA GLY A 231 -5.27 -5.98 15.60
C GLY A 231 -6.38 -5.46 14.69
N VAL A 232 -6.08 -5.03 13.46
CA VAL A 232 -7.14 -4.69 12.50
C VAL A 232 -7.97 -5.96 12.22
N SER A 233 -9.30 -5.83 12.26
CA SER A 233 -10.30 -6.91 12.07
C SER A 233 -10.42 -7.97 13.17
N ALA A 234 -9.62 -7.91 14.24
CA ALA A 234 -9.70 -8.91 15.32
C ALA A 234 -11.06 -8.94 16.06
N ARG A 235 -11.85 -7.85 15.97
CA ARG A 235 -13.21 -7.76 16.56
C ARG A 235 -14.24 -8.69 15.93
N HIS A 236 -13.98 -9.20 14.72
CA HIS A 236 -15.00 -9.87 13.91
C HIS A 236 -14.56 -11.24 13.38
N GLN A 237 -13.35 -11.69 13.69
CA GLN A 237 -12.79 -12.91 13.13
C GLN A 237 -12.41 -13.91 14.23
N ASP A 238 -12.90 -15.14 14.07
CA ASP A 238 -12.27 -16.31 14.71
C ASP A 238 -11.08 -16.74 13.83
N PHE A 239 -9.93 -16.14 14.11
CA PHE A 239 -8.73 -16.34 13.31
C PHE A 239 -8.28 -17.81 13.25
N GLU A 240 -8.44 -18.58 14.32
CA GLU A 240 -8.01 -19.98 14.37
C GLU A 240 -8.91 -20.86 13.51
N ALA A 241 -10.23 -20.71 13.64
CA ALA A 241 -11.17 -21.44 12.81
C ALA A 241 -11.00 -21.08 11.33
N LEU A 242 -10.79 -19.79 11.03
CA LEU A 242 -10.56 -19.30 9.68
C LEU A 242 -9.24 -19.83 9.10
N ALA A 243 -8.16 -19.85 9.88
CA ALA A 243 -6.87 -20.40 9.51
C ALA A 243 -6.96 -21.90 9.19
N ALA A 244 -7.63 -22.68 10.05
CA ALA A 244 -7.85 -24.11 9.82
C ALA A 244 -8.60 -24.38 8.50
N LYS A 245 -9.63 -23.57 8.21
CA LYS A 245 -10.36 -23.64 6.93
C LYS A 245 -9.47 -23.30 5.74
N ALA A 246 -8.64 -22.26 5.85
CA ALA A 246 -7.72 -21.86 4.79
C ALA A 246 -6.67 -22.94 4.49
N LEU A 247 -6.10 -23.58 5.53
CA LEU A 247 -5.16 -24.69 5.37
C LEU A 247 -5.80 -25.87 4.63
N LYS A 248 -7.06 -26.20 4.94
CA LYS A 248 -7.78 -27.27 4.23
C LYS A 248 -7.93 -26.95 2.75
N LEU A 249 -8.45 -25.76 2.40
CA LEU A 249 -8.66 -25.37 1.00
C LEU A 249 -7.35 -25.33 0.20
N LEU A 250 -6.27 -24.83 0.81
CA LEU A 250 -4.96 -24.72 0.14
C LEU A 250 -4.17 -26.04 0.12
N LYS A 251 -4.57 -27.02 0.94
CA LYS A 251 -4.09 -28.39 0.79
C LYS A 251 -4.73 -29.05 -0.43
N ASP A 252 -6.00 -28.77 -0.70
CA ASP A 252 -6.73 -29.32 -1.84
C ASP A 252 -6.27 -28.68 -3.16
N ASP A 253 -5.96 -27.38 -3.16
CA ASP A 253 -5.38 -26.65 -4.29
C ASP A 253 -4.31 -25.65 -3.80
N PRO A 254 -3.02 -25.99 -3.90
CA PRO A 254 -1.91 -25.14 -3.45
C PRO A 254 -1.50 -24.09 -4.50
N SER A 255 -2.26 -23.90 -5.57
CA SER A 255 -1.88 -22.96 -6.64
C SER A 255 -1.89 -21.50 -6.15
N GLU A 256 -1.02 -20.68 -6.76
CA GLU A 256 -1.02 -19.23 -6.52
C GLU A 256 -2.37 -18.60 -6.87
N LYS A 257 -3.01 -19.08 -7.95
CA LYS A 257 -4.35 -18.65 -8.34
C LYS A 257 -5.35 -18.86 -7.21
N LYS A 258 -5.31 -20.02 -6.55
CA LYS A 258 -6.23 -20.30 -5.44
C LYS A 258 -5.93 -19.44 -4.22
N LEU A 259 -4.65 -19.26 -3.88
CA LEU A 259 -4.23 -18.40 -2.80
C LEU A 259 -4.72 -16.96 -3.02
N ASP A 260 -4.50 -16.43 -4.22
CA ASP A 260 -4.89 -15.08 -4.62
C ASP A 260 -6.42 -14.86 -4.54
N GLU A 261 -7.20 -15.81 -5.07
CA GLU A 261 -8.67 -15.81 -4.97
C GLU A 261 -9.13 -15.78 -3.50
N LEU A 262 -8.57 -16.65 -2.65
CA LEU A 262 -8.96 -16.71 -1.24
C LEU A 262 -8.56 -15.45 -0.47
N ALA A 263 -7.38 -14.89 -0.76
CA ALA A 263 -6.83 -13.71 -0.10
C ALA A 263 -7.55 -12.40 -0.48
N LEU A 264 -8.25 -12.35 -1.61
CA LEU A 264 -8.93 -11.13 -2.09
C LEU A 264 -10.45 -11.22 -2.09
N SER A 265 -11.04 -12.41 -2.19
CA SER A 265 -12.48 -12.58 -2.39
C SER A 265 -13.22 -13.17 -1.19
N THR A 266 -12.51 -13.54 -0.11
CA THR A 266 -13.11 -14.24 1.04
C THR A 266 -12.64 -13.64 2.37
N PRO A 267 -13.32 -13.94 3.50
CA PRO A 267 -12.86 -13.54 4.82
C PRO A 267 -11.43 -13.98 5.16
N MET A 268 -10.88 -15.00 4.47
CA MET A 268 -9.47 -15.42 4.63
C MET A 268 -8.47 -14.32 4.27
N SER A 269 -8.91 -13.24 3.62
CA SER A 269 -8.13 -12.03 3.44
C SER A 269 -7.49 -11.54 4.73
N GLU A 270 -8.25 -11.61 5.83
CA GLU A 270 -7.88 -11.17 7.17
C GLU A 270 -6.76 -12.00 7.80
N LEU A 271 -6.45 -13.19 7.27
CA LEU A 271 -5.32 -13.99 7.75
C LEU A 271 -3.97 -13.40 7.33
N GLY A 272 -3.95 -12.49 6.37
CA GLY A 272 -2.73 -11.78 5.95
C GLY A 272 -1.61 -12.74 5.55
N ARG A 273 -0.41 -12.52 6.12
CA ARG A 273 0.82 -13.24 5.83
C ARG A 273 0.73 -14.75 6.07
N PHE A 274 -0.12 -15.21 6.98
CA PHE A 274 -0.42 -16.63 7.17
C PHE A 274 -0.88 -17.32 5.87
N MET A 275 -1.58 -16.61 4.98
CA MET A 275 -2.00 -17.15 3.68
C MET A 275 -0.81 -17.53 2.80
N VAL A 276 0.37 -16.96 3.04
CA VAL A 276 1.61 -17.25 2.33
C VAL A 276 2.43 -18.30 3.10
N THR A 277 2.69 -18.06 4.39
CA THR A 277 3.69 -18.81 5.16
C THR A 277 3.14 -20.07 5.83
N LYS A 278 1.83 -20.14 6.06
CA LYS A 278 1.16 -21.18 6.88
C LYS A 278 1.65 -21.23 8.33
N ASN A 279 2.49 -20.27 8.75
CA ASN A 279 3.00 -20.21 10.11
C ASN A 279 1.98 -19.53 11.02
N ARG A 280 1.54 -20.23 12.06
CA ARG A 280 0.54 -19.73 13.02
C ARG A 280 0.89 -18.36 13.62
N ALA A 281 2.18 -18.03 13.75
CA ALA A 281 2.60 -16.72 14.26
C ALA A 281 2.27 -15.54 13.31
N ASP A 282 2.04 -15.81 12.02
CA ASP A 282 1.78 -14.79 10.99
C ASP A 282 0.27 -14.53 10.79
N ILE A 283 -0.59 -15.10 11.63
CA ILE A 283 -2.04 -14.92 11.54
C ILE A 283 -2.41 -13.45 11.77
N GLY A 284 -3.10 -12.87 10.79
CA GLY A 284 -3.53 -11.47 10.83
C GLY A 284 -2.38 -10.47 10.65
N ALA A 285 -1.19 -10.93 10.30
CA ALA A 285 -0.05 -10.07 10.08
C ALA A 285 -0.03 -9.53 8.64
N PHE A 286 0.19 -8.23 8.49
CA PHE A 286 0.34 -7.58 7.19
C PHE A 286 1.65 -6.80 7.15
N ARG A 287 2.19 -6.62 5.93
CA ARG A 287 3.42 -5.88 5.73
C ARG A 287 3.26 -4.46 6.25
N THR A 288 4.23 -3.98 7.01
CA THR A 288 4.33 -2.57 7.39
C THR A 288 4.26 -1.69 6.13
N SER A 289 3.24 -0.83 6.03
CA SER A 289 3.04 0.02 4.85
C SER A 289 4.12 1.10 4.72
N ILE A 290 4.40 1.52 3.48
CA ILE A 290 5.19 2.73 3.21
C ILE A 290 4.43 3.94 3.76
N LEU A 291 5.14 4.86 4.43
CA LEU A 291 4.54 6.10 4.93
C LEU A 291 4.68 7.29 3.99
N LEU A 292 5.55 7.22 2.98
CA LEU A 292 5.63 8.22 1.93
C LEU A 292 4.28 8.34 1.21
N ASN A 293 3.80 9.58 1.09
CA ASN A 293 2.50 9.92 0.50
C ASN A 293 1.27 9.38 1.27
N VAL A 294 1.42 8.91 2.51
CA VAL A 294 0.28 8.36 3.29
C VAL A 294 -0.84 9.38 3.49
N GLY A 295 -0.52 10.69 3.55
CA GLY A 295 -1.54 11.74 3.72
C GLY A 295 -2.59 11.82 2.59
N ILE A 296 -2.32 11.22 1.43
CA ILE A 296 -3.19 11.30 0.24
C ILE A 296 -3.85 9.98 -0.17
N THR A 297 -3.69 8.93 0.63
CA THR A 297 -4.19 7.59 0.31
C THR A 297 -5.23 7.07 1.32
N PRO A 298 -6.22 7.86 1.78
CA PRO A 298 -7.31 7.31 2.59
C PRO A 298 -8.24 6.44 1.72
N PRO A 299 -9.06 5.56 2.34
CA PRO A 299 -9.01 5.17 3.74
C PRO A 299 -7.81 4.24 4.03
N TYR A 300 -7.57 3.95 5.30
CA TYR A 300 -6.37 3.30 5.80
C TYR A 300 -6.63 1.89 6.33
N MET A 301 -5.53 1.18 6.58
CA MET A 301 -5.43 -0.25 6.90
C MET A 301 -5.67 -1.16 5.69
N HIS A 302 -5.42 -2.45 5.86
CA HIS A 302 -5.51 -3.41 4.75
C HIS A 302 -6.94 -3.59 4.22
N ASP A 303 -7.95 -3.26 5.02
CA ASP A 303 -9.37 -3.38 4.70
C ASP A 303 -10.07 -2.02 4.49
N GLY A 304 -9.32 -0.92 4.55
CA GLY A 304 -9.85 0.45 4.42
C GLY A 304 -10.82 0.86 5.53
N SER A 305 -10.80 0.21 6.70
CA SER A 305 -11.76 0.46 7.78
C SER A 305 -11.61 1.82 8.46
N LEU A 306 -10.45 2.48 8.35
CA LEU A 306 -10.17 3.73 9.06
C LEU A 306 -10.15 4.91 8.07
N PRO A 307 -11.11 5.85 8.13
CA PRO A 307 -11.27 6.86 7.07
C PRO A 307 -10.24 7.99 7.12
N THR A 308 -9.63 8.27 8.27
CA THR A 308 -8.71 9.41 8.44
C THR A 308 -7.44 9.00 9.19
N LEU A 309 -6.36 9.78 9.05
CA LEU A 309 -5.15 9.56 9.86
C LEU A 309 -5.43 9.75 11.36
N TRP A 310 -6.45 10.51 11.76
CA TRP A 310 -6.84 10.58 13.17
C TRP A 310 -7.46 9.27 13.67
N ASP A 311 -8.25 8.58 12.85
CA ASP A 311 -8.76 7.23 13.18
C ASP A 311 -7.63 6.21 13.28
N VAL A 312 -6.63 6.31 12.39
CA VAL A 312 -5.39 5.52 12.48
C VAL A 312 -4.69 5.79 13.80
N MET A 313 -4.51 7.05 14.17
CA MET A 313 -3.88 7.40 15.45
C MET A 313 -4.69 6.91 16.64
N ASP A 314 -6.02 6.94 16.60
CA ASP A 314 -6.87 6.39 17.67
C ASP A 314 -6.72 4.87 17.81
N HIS A 315 -6.58 4.14 16.69
CA HIS A 315 -6.30 2.70 16.71
C HIS A 315 -4.99 2.38 17.41
N TYR A 316 -3.91 3.11 17.07
CA TYR A 316 -2.62 2.92 17.74
C TYR A 316 -2.63 3.43 19.19
N ASN A 317 -3.31 4.54 19.48
CA ASN A 317 -3.29 5.16 20.80
C ASN A 317 -3.91 4.27 21.88
N LYS A 318 -4.87 3.41 21.50
CA LYS A 318 -5.45 2.38 22.39
C LYS A 318 -4.71 1.03 22.37
N GLY A 319 -3.66 0.88 21.55
CA GLY A 319 -2.88 -0.35 21.44
C GLY A 319 -3.44 -1.40 20.49
N GLY A 320 -4.26 -1.01 19.51
CA GLY A 320 -4.93 -1.94 18.59
C GLY A 320 -6.06 -2.74 19.25
N GLU A 321 -6.49 -3.81 18.59
CA GLU A 321 -7.50 -4.73 19.14
C GLU A 321 -6.83 -6.00 19.72
N PRO A 322 -7.02 -6.30 21.02
CA PRO A 322 -6.42 -7.46 21.65
C PRO A 322 -6.77 -8.77 20.95
N ASN A 323 -5.76 -9.57 20.63
CA ASN A 323 -5.91 -10.93 20.11
C ASN A 323 -4.65 -11.76 20.38
N PRO A 324 -4.70 -13.11 20.28
CA PRO A 324 -3.56 -13.98 20.60
C PRO A 324 -2.32 -13.82 19.72
N PHE A 325 -2.45 -13.14 18.57
CA PHE A 325 -1.38 -12.96 17.59
C PHE A 325 -0.92 -11.50 17.49
N LEU A 326 -1.47 -10.61 18.32
CA LEU A 326 -1.15 -9.19 18.32
C LEU A 326 0.35 -8.98 18.55
N ASP A 327 0.96 -8.10 17.75
CA ASP A 327 2.36 -7.75 17.90
C ASP A 327 2.63 -7.15 19.29
N GLY A 328 3.70 -7.62 19.96
CA GLY A 328 4.03 -7.20 21.32
C GLY A 328 4.40 -5.71 21.45
N GLY A 329 4.68 -5.03 20.34
CA GLY A 329 4.87 -3.58 20.29
C GLY A 329 3.58 -2.78 20.51
N MET A 330 2.41 -3.39 20.29
CA MET A 330 1.10 -2.76 20.37
C MET A 330 0.64 -2.57 21.82
N GLU A 331 0.71 -1.34 22.31
CA GLU A 331 0.27 -0.97 23.65
C GLU A 331 -0.38 0.43 23.66
N PRO A 332 -1.21 0.76 24.65
CA PRO A 332 -1.73 2.11 24.81
C PRO A 332 -0.62 3.17 24.93
N LEU A 333 -0.72 4.23 24.11
CA LEU A 333 0.29 5.28 23.98
C LEU A 333 0.00 6.51 24.85
N ALA A 334 -1.26 6.68 25.26
CA ALA A 334 -1.75 7.81 26.06
C ALA A 334 -1.39 9.18 25.47
N LEU A 335 -1.41 9.29 24.14
CA LEU A 335 -1.33 10.54 23.38
C LEU A 335 -2.57 11.39 23.66
N SER A 336 -2.35 12.68 23.89
CA SER A 336 -3.38 13.71 23.89
C SER A 336 -3.81 14.05 22.47
N GLU A 337 -4.93 14.75 22.33
CA GLU A 337 -5.40 15.23 21.02
C GLU A 337 -4.39 16.12 20.31
N ARG A 338 -3.70 16.97 21.06
CA ARG A 338 -2.66 17.84 20.50
C ARG A 338 -1.47 17.02 19.97
N GLU A 339 -1.07 15.97 20.69
CA GLU A 339 0.00 15.09 20.24
C GLU A 339 -0.42 14.27 19.02
N ILE A 340 -1.69 13.84 18.94
CA ILE A 340 -2.25 13.20 17.74
C ILE A 340 -2.19 14.16 16.56
N ASP A 341 -2.67 15.40 16.71
CA ASP A 341 -2.60 16.43 15.66
C ASP A 341 -1.16 16.67 15.16
N GLN A 342 -0.18 16.66 16.07
CA GLN A 342 1.23 16.83 15.73
C GLN A 342 1.77 15.63 14.94
N VAL A 343 1.48 14.40 15.35
CA VAL A 343 1.88 13.20 14.59
C VAL A 343 1.21 13.20 13.21
N VAL A 344 -0.07 13.56 13.11
CA VAL A 344 -0.74 13.68 11.80
C VAL A 344 -0.10 14.77 10.94
N ALA A 345 0.25 15.94 11.50
CA ALA A 345 0.98 16.98 10.77
C ALA A 345 2.34 16.48 10.25
N PHE A 346 3.05 15.65 11.01
CA PHE A 346 4.24 14.95 10.56
C PHE A 346 3.95 14.02 9.37
N LEU A 347 2.93 13.16 9.46
CA LEU A 347 2.58 12.23 8.37
C LEU A 347 2.22 12.96 7.06
N PHE A 348 1.52 14.09 7.12
CA PHE A 348 1.24 14.93 5.95
C PHE A 348 2.48 15.60 5.35
N SER A 349 3.58 15.74 6.12
CA SER A 349 4.86 16.25 5.62
C SER A 349 5.65 15.21 4.82
N LEU A 350 5.18 13.95 4.76
CA LEU A 350 5.78 12.85 4.01
C LEU A 350 5.34 12.79 2.54
N THR A 351 4.40 13.63 2.12
CA THR A 351 3.90 13.66 0.74
C THR A 351 4.85 14.42 -0.18
N ASP A 352 5.16 13.84 -1.34
CA ASP A 352 6.01 14.44 -2.37
C ASP A 352 5.41 15.77 -2.85
N ARG A 353 6.26 16.78 -3.05
CA ARG A 353 5.84 18.13 -3.41
C ARG A 353 5.09 18.20 -4.74
N ARG A 354 5.29 17.25 -5.65
CA ARG A 354 4.48 17.15 -6.88
C ARG A 354 3.00 16.92 -6.60
N LEU A 355 2.66 16.40 -5.42
CA LEU A 355 1.32 16.08 -4.98
C LEU A 355 0.80 17.06 -3.91
N ALA A 356 1.42 18.23 -3.76
CA ALA A 356 1.10 19.19 -2.70
C ALA A 356 -0.37 19.68 -2.71
N LEU A 357 -0.97 19.85 -3.90
CA LEU A 357 -2.37 20.26 -4.01
C LEU A 357 -3.32 19.18 -3.48
N GLU A 358 -3.09 17.92 -3.86
CA GLU A 358 -3.85 16.79 -3.34
C GLU A 358 -3.63 16.61 -1.83
N ASN A 359 -2.38 16.79 -1.37
CA ASN A 359 -2.04 16.75 0.06
C ASN A 359 -2.84 17.76 0.88
N GLN A 360 -2.95 19.00 0.39
CA GLN A 360 -3.74 20.04 1.05
C GLN A 360 -5.23 19.72 1.05
N ARG A 361 -5.77 19.23 -0.09
CA ARG A 361 -7.17 18.82 -0.21
C ARG A 361 -7.51 17.72 0.81
N GLN A 362 -6.65 16.70 0.90
CA GLN A 362 -6.83 15.56 1.78
C GLN A 362 -6.68 15.93 3.25
N PHE A 363 -5.74 16.80 3.60
CA PHE A 363 -5.60 17.32 4.96
C PHE A 363 -6.90 17.98 5.45
N VAL A 364 -7.47 18.86 4.64
CA VAL A 364 -8.73 19.56 4.98
C VAL A 364 -9.90 18.57 5.08
N ALA A 365 -10.03 17.67 4.11
CA ALA A 365 -11.12 16.69 4.06
C ALA A 365 -11.08 15.72 5.25
N GLN A 366 -9.91 15.13 5.52
CA GLN A 366 -9.73 14.18 6.62
C GLN A 366 -9.92 14.85 7.98
N ARG A 367 -9.38 16.05 8.18
CA ARG A 367 -9.58 16.80 9.43
C ARG A 367 -11.06 17.10 9.67
N ALA A 368 -11.79 17.51 8.62
CA ALA A 368 -13.22 17.77 8.71
C ALA A 368 -14.03 16.49 9.00
N ALA A 369 -13.63 15.35 8.45
CA ALA A 369 -14.26 14.06 8.73
C ALA A 369 -14.00 13.61 10.18
N ALA A 370 -12.74 13.66 10.63
CA ALA A 370 -12.33 13.30 11.99
C ALA A 370 -12.97 14.17 13.08
N ALA A 371 -13.27 15.44 12.76
CA ALA A 371 -14.00 16.33 13.66
C ALA A 371 -15.47 15.95 13.83
N LYS A 372 -16.08 15.26 12.85
CA LYS A 372 -17.47 14.79 12.92
C LYS A 372 -17.57 13.52 13.74
N GLU A 373 -16.75 12.52 13.42
CA GLU A 373 -16.81 11.21 14.06
C GLU A 373 -15.46 10.51 14.01
N ARG A 374 -15.08 9.85 15.12
CA ARG A 374 -13.98 8.88 15.20
C ARG A 374 -14.48 7.63 15.90
N LYS A 375 -15.09 6.75 15.10
CA LYS A 375 -15.94 5.64 15.56
C LYS A 375 -15.24 4.68 16.53
N PHE A 376 -13.94 4.48 16.34
CA PHE A 376 -13.16 3.50 17.08
C PHE A 376 -12.27 4.08 18.18
N ARG A 377 -12.45 5.37 18.48
CA ARG A 377 -11.72 6.07 19.54
C ARG A 377 -12.11 5.53 20.91
N ASP A 378 -11.11 5.21 21.73
CA ASP A 378 -11.27 4.74 23.10
C ASP A 378 -10.25 5.43 24.01
N GLN A 379 -10.67 6.51 24.66
CA GLN A 379 -9.79 7.30 25.53
C GLN A 379 -9.46 6.57 26.84
N GLU A 380 -10.39 5.76 27.36
CA GLU A 380 -10.19 5.05 28.62
C GLU A 380 -9.07 4.01 28.44
N LEU A 381 -9.16 3.21 27.37
CA LEU A 381 -8.12 2.25 27.04
C LEU A 381 -6.79 2.93 26.69
N ALA A 382 -6.83 4.01 25.89
CA ALA A 382 -5.64 4.76 25.52
C ALA A 382 -4.89 5.34 26.73
N THR A 383 -5.62 5.79 27.76
CA THR A 383 -5.02 6.38 28.97
C THR A 383 -4.79 5.38 30.10
N ARG A 384 -5.16 4.11 29.92
CA ARG A 384 -5.04 3.07 30.96
C ARG A 384 -3.61 2.95 31.52
N ARG A 385 -2.58 3.18 30.71
CA ARG A 385 -1.18 3.15 31.16
C ARG A 385 -0.79 4.31 32.08
N LYS A 386 -1.61 5.35 32.20
CA LYS A 386 -1.42 6.43 33.19
C LYS A 386 -1.96 6.07 34.58
N LEU A 387 -2.82 5.06 34.69
CA LEU A 387 -3.37 4.61 35.97
C LEU A 387 -2.31 3.87 36.81
N ALA A 388 -2.42 3.92 38.13
CA ALA A 388 -1.65 3.05 39.03
C ALA A 388 -1.97 1.57 38.73
N PHE A 389 -1.04 0.65 39.01
CA PHE A 389 -1.23 -0.77 38.70
C PHE A 389 -2.51 -1.33 39.35
N GLU A 390 -2.76 -0.95 40.60
CA GLU A 390 -3.93 -1.32 41.41
C GLU A 390 -5.25 -0.87 40.77
N ASP A 391 -5.25 0.25 40.05
CA ASP A 391 -6.43 0.77 39.36
C ASP A 391 -6.61 0.14 37.97
N ARG A 392 -5.54 -0.37 37.36
CA ARG A 392 -5.61 -1.10 36.08
C ARG A 392 -6.26 -2.48 36.20
N ILE A 393 -6.14 -3.12 37.36
CA ILE A 393 -6.60 -4.49 37.61
C ILE A 393 -8.00 -4.57 38.24
N LYS A 394 -8.58 -3.44 38.67
CA LYS A 394 -9.97 -3.40 39.13
C LYS A 394 -10.87 -3.63 37.92
N ALA A 395 -11.70 -4.68 37.97
CA ALA A 395 -12.70 -4.94 36.94
C ALA A 395 -13.61 -3.70 36.77
N PRO A 396 -14.03 -3.35 35.54
CA PRO A 396 -14.91 -2.22 35.33
C PRO A 396 -16.18 -2.40 36.16
N LYS A 397 -16.57 -1.36 36.91
CA LYS A 397 -17.86 -1.35 37.59
C LYS A 397 -18.95 -1.42 36.52
N LYS A 398 -19.69 -2.53 36.52
CA LYS A 398 -20.79 -2.81 35.58
C LYS A 398 -21.84 -1.71 35.58
#